data_AF-A0A5J5HNE2-F1
#
_entry.id   AF-A0A5J5HNE2-F1
#
_cell.length_a   1.000
_cell.length_b   1.000
_cell.length_c   1.000
_cell.angle_alpha   90.00
_cell.angle_beta   90.00
_cell.angle_gamma   90.00
#
_symmetry.space_group_name_H-M   'P 1'
#
loop_
_entity.id
_entity.type
_entity.pdbx_description
1 polymer ?
#
loop_
_entity_poly.entity_id
_entity_poly.type
_entity_poly.pdbx_seq_one_letter_code
_entity_poly.pdbx_strand_id
1 'polypeptide(L)'
;MRLQDKTIEELLDLEEELLESKEEEKAGSLYELTRLYEELYRRISSNRNSEYGASLDQIKKTLISYLVRYGSFLKTQYKKDDSMAVKMLIKAVRYQKEIPIAYYRLGFLSYKQKDYLLALTYFQKAVDNQTTCTQKDYLLNQQQLYNAYLYITNSALYMANQANTLIKEIESEELIAQAPSYEQSNLFQLINQNEEFLASSAFTVITPEGKRHCSHKDCKNIIKEGQLPNTLILYFSDHGQTLFFNGKKEELSINHAEMLRYFFLYTSEQTPATKYDFGRSIFDTKREDGEIENNTYIQTVGRIRGKFNSVQVPQPVIMNKRHRGQTGYYYNQTIPFAIIHRIDSIFLLDR
;
A
#
# COMPACT_ATOMS: atom_id res chain seq x y z
N MET A 1 -16.50 -13.08 23.98
CA MET A 1 -17.14 -11.83 24.44
C MET A 1 -17.12 -10.83 23.29
N ARG A 2 -18.19 -10.08 23.00
CA ARG A 2 -18.21 -9.15 21.85
C ARG A 2 -17.56 -7.82 22.27
N LEU A 3 -16.90 -7.12 21.34
CA LEU A 3 -16.32 -5.79 21.60
C LEU A 3 -17.37 -4.79 22.14
N GLN A 4 -18.63 -4.99 21.80
CA GLN A 4 -19.76 -4.17 22.25
C GLN A 4 -20.08 -4.34 23.74
N ASP A 5 -19.63 -5.43 24.35
CA ASP A 5 -19.93 -5.75 25.76
C ASP A 5 -18.85 -5.19 26.71
N LYS A 6 -17.72 -4.73 26.18
CA LYS A 6 -16.57 -4.23 26.95
C LYS A 6 -16.72 -2.78 27.39
N THR A 7 -16.05 -2.31 28.43
CA THR A 7 -15.88 -0.87 28.76
C THR A 7 -14.82 -0.23 27.84
N ILE A 8 -14.62 1.10 27.91
CA ILE A 8 -13.53 1.73 27.14
C ILE A 8 -12.16 1.29 27.68
N GLU A 9 -11.99 1.21 29.00
CA GLU A 9 -10.76 0.68 29.64
C GLU A 9 -10.45 -0.74 29.16
N GLU A 10 -11.44 -1.64 29.19
CA GLU A 10 -11.26 -3.02 28.70
C GLU A 10 -10.96 -3.12 27.19
N LEU A 11 -11.32 -2.09 26.42
CA LEU A 11 -10.97 -2.00 25.00
C LEU A 11 -9.52 -1.50 24.83
N LEU A 12 -9.05 -0.59 25.70
CA LEU A 12 -7.65 -0.16 25.70
C LEU A 12 -6.73 -1.28 26.17
N ASP A 13 -7.11 -2.05 27.19
CA ASP A 13 -6.36 -3.25 27.60
C ASP A 13 -6.26 -4.27 26.44
N LEU A 14 -7.36 -4.46 25.72
CA LEU A 14 -7.38 -5.34 24.54
C LEU A 14 -6.53 -4.79 23.38
N GLU A 15 -6.37 -3.46 23.27
CA GLU A 15 -5.49 -2.85 22.29
C GLU A 15 -4.07 -3.38 22.44
N GLU A 16 -3.57 -3.43 23.68
CA GLU A 16 -2.22 -3.87 23.98
C GLU A 16 -1.97 -5.32 23.53
N GLU A 17 -2.89 -6.23 23.85
CA GLU A 17 -2.82 -7.64 23.45
C GLU A 17 -2.84 -7.81 21.92
N LEU A 18 -3.64 -6.99 21.24
CA LEU A 18 -3.78 -7.05 19.79
C LEU A 18 -2.57 -6.45 19.06
N LEU A 19 -1.94 -5.42 19.63
CA LEU A 19 -0.69 -4.87 19.12
C LEU A 19 0.45 -5.89 19.20
N GLU A 20 0.59 -6.60 20.31
CA GLU A 20 1.56 -7.72 20.43
C GLU A 20 1.28 -8.81 19.39
N SER A 21 0.01 -9.17 19.23
CA SER A 21 -0.40 -10.17 18.23
C SER A 21 -0.11 -9.72 16.79
N LYS A 22 -0.15 -8.42 16.51
CA LYS A 22 0.28 -7.86 15.22
C LYS A 22 1.79 -8.00 15.03
N GLU A 23 2.59 -7.68 16.05
CA GLU A 23 4.06 -7.82 16.02
C GLU A 23 4.53 -9.26 15.85
N GLU A 24 3.77 -10.22 16.39
CA GLU A 24 4.00 -11.66 16.22
C GLU A 24 3.47 -12.21 14.89
N GLU A 25 2.99 -11.34 13.99
CA GLU A 25 2.41 -11.70 12.69
C GLU A 25 1.21 -12.67 12.79
N LYS A 26 0.47 -12.68 13.91
CA LYS A 26 -0.70 -13.54 14.08
C LYS A 26 -1.78 -13.21 13.06
N ALA A 27 -2.38 -14.24 12.48
CA ALA A 27 -3.45 -14.08 11.50
C ALA A 27 -4.65 -13.33 12.09
N GLY A 28 -5.21 -12.38 11.34
CA GLY A 28 -6.39 -11.62 11.76
C GLY A 28 -6.15 -10.50 12.77
N SER A 29 -4.93 -10.31 13.31
CA SER A 29 -4.63 -9.24 14.27
C SER A 29 -4.93 -7.85 13.72
N LEU A 30 -4.58 -7.57 12.46
CA LEU A 30 -4.91 -6.31 11.78
C LEU A 30 -6.43 -6.08 11.67
N TYR A 31 -7.20 -7.15 11.45
CA TYR A 31 -8.66 -7.08 11.38
C TYR A 31 -9.26 -6.74 12.75
N GLU A 32 -8.82 -7.41 13.81
CA GLU A 32 -9.31 -7.15 15.16
C GLU A 32 -8.89 -5.76 15.66
N LEU A 33 -7.66 -5.30 15.38
CA LEU A 33 -7.23 -3.92 15.67
C LEU A 33 -8.11 -2.89 14.95
N THR A 34 -8.40 -3.12 13.67
CA THR A 34 -9.28 -2.22 12.91
C THR A 34 -10.66 -2.15 13.56
N ARG A 35 -11.24 -3.29 13.95
CA ARG A 35 -12.55 -3.34 14.62
C ARG A 35 -12.53 -2.69 16.00
N LEU A 36 -11.43 -2.84 16.74
CA LEU A 36 -11.23 -2.20 18.02
C LEU A 36 -11.26 -0.68 17.89
N TYR A 37 -10.47 -0.12 16.97
CA TYR A 37 -10.46 1.33 16.75
C TYR A 37 -11.79 1.86 16.20
N GLU A 38 -12.50 1.09 15.38
CA GLU A 38 -13.87 1.44 14.96
C GLU A 38 -14.80 1.58 16.17
N GLU A 39 -14.70 0.63 17.12
CA GLU A 39 -15.54 0.60 18.31
C GLU A 39 -15.17 1.72 19.31
N LEU A 40 -13.88 1.94 19.54
CA LEU A 40 -13.37 3.06 20.35
C LEU A 40 -13.85 4.40 19.79
N TYR A 41 -13.65 4.62 18.48
CA TYR A 41 -14.10 5.84 17.82
C TYR A 41 -15.61 6.04 17.97
N ARG A 42 -16.41 4.98 17.69
CA ARG A 42 -17.87 5.03 17.77
C ARG A 42 -18.34 5.43 19.18
N ARG A 43 -17.79 4.84 20.22
CA ARG A 43 -18.19 5.09 21.62
C ARG A 43 -17.81 6.48 22.09
N ILE A 44 -16.56 6.87 21.87
CA ILE A 44 -16.03 8.16 22.31
C ILE A 44 -16.71 9.30 21.55
N SER A 45 -16.91 9.16 20.24
CA SER A 45 -17.62 10.18 19.44
C SER A 45 -19.10 10.32 19.78
N SER A 46 -19.75 9.26 20.26
CA SER A 46 -21.17 9.30 20.65
C SER A 46 -21.39 9.94 22.03
N ASN A 47 -20.35 10.01 22.88
CA ASN A 47 -20.44 10.59 24.22
C ASN A 47 -19.66 11.91 24.30
N ARG A 48 -20.37 13.04 24.24
CA ARG A 48 -19.77 14.38 24.32
C ARG A 48 -19.02 14.68 25.61
N ASN A 49 -19.34 13.98 26.70
CA ASN A 49 -18.70 14.13 28.01
C ASN A 49 -17.75 12.96 28.32
N SER A 50 -17.33 12.21 27.30
CA SER A 50 -16.35 11.14 27.50
C SER A 50 -15.04 11.73 28.03
N GLU A 51 -14.52 11.15 29.11
CA GLU A 51 -13.19 11.48 29.63
C GLU A 51 -12.08 11.23 28.59
N TYR A 52 -12.32 10.32 27.64
CA TYR A 52 -11.44 10.02 26.51
C TYR A 52 -11.61 10.95 25.31
N GLY A 53 -12.42 12.01 25.42
CA GLY A 53 -12.69 12.93 24.32
C GLY A 53 -11.43 13.54 23.71
N ALA A 54 -10.40 13.80 24.52
CA ALA A 54 -9.10 14.31 24.07
C ALA A 54 -8.37 13.35 23.12
N SER A 55 -8.57 12.04 23.25
CA SER A 55 -7.91 11.01 22.44
C SER A 55 -8.63 10.73 21.11
N LEU A 56 -9.83 11.28 20.90
CA LEU A 56 -10.68 10.95 19.75
C LEU A 56 -10.01 11.23 18.41
N ASP A 57 -9.30 12.36 18.28
CA ASP A 57 -8.60 12.71 17.03
C ASP A 57 -7.47 11.71 16.72
N GLN A 58 -6.71 11.29 17.74
CA GLN A 58 -5.64 10.31 17.57
C GLN A 58 -6.18 8.92 17.23
N ILE A 59 -7.28 8.50 17.87
CA ILE A 59 -7.98 7.25 17.55
C ILE A 59 -8.50 7.29 16.11
N LYS A 60 -9.10 8.40 15.69
CA LYS A 60 -9.57 8.59 14.32
C LYS A 60 -8.42 8.50 13.30
N LYS A 61 -7.30 9.19 13.56
CA LYS A 61 -6.11 9.15 12.70
C LYS A 61 -5.55 7.72 12.59
N THR A 62 -5.47 7.01 13.70
CA THR A 62 -4.99 5.62 13.75
C THR A 62 -5.92 4.71 12.97
N LEU A 63 -7.24 4.82 13.18
CA LEU A 63 -8.25 4.08 12.41
C LEU A 63 -8.12 4.33 10.90
N ILE A 64 -8.06 5.58 10.47
CA ILE A 64 -7.91 5.94 9.05
C ILE A 64 -6.61 5.34 8.50
N SER A 65 -5.51 5.47 9.24
CA SER A 65 -4.20 4.90 8.87
C SER A 65 -4.31 3.39 8.65
N TYR A 66 -4.98 2.66 9.55
CA TYR A 66 -5.19 1.22 9.42
C TYR A 66 -6.05 0.85 8.20
N LEU A 67 -7.15 1.58 7.99
CA LEU A 67 -8.05 1.36 6.85
C LEU A 67 -7.34 1.60 5.51
N VAL A 68 -6.51 2.64 5.43
CA VAL A 68 -5.76 2.99 4.21
C VAL A 68 -4.60 2.02 4.01
N ARG A 69 -3.73 1.83 5.01
CA ARG A 69 -2.45 1.09 4.85
C ARG A 69 -2.67 -0.43 4.83
N TYR A 70 -3.49 -0.94 5.75
CA TYR A 70 -3.65 -2.37 5.98
C TYR A 70 -4.95 -2.94 5.42
N GLY A 71 -5.82 -2.13 4.83
CA GLY A 71 -7.16 -2.54 4.39
C GLY A 71 -7.19 -3.75 3.44
N SER A 72 -6.13 -3.97 2.65
CA SER A 72 -6.00 -5.16 1.79
C SER A 72 -5.48 -6.41 2.52
N PHE A 73 -4.91 -6.28 3.72
CA PHE A 73 -4.20 -7.33 4.47
C PHE A 73 -4.94 -7.77 5.75
N LEU A 74 -6.21 -7.39 5.91
CA LEU A 74 -6.91 -7.62 7.19
C LEU A 74 -7.10 -9.11 7.52
N LYS A 75 -7.42 -9.96 6.52
CA LYS A 75 -7.60 -11.40 6.74
C LYS A 75 -6.27 -12.10 7.05
N THR A 76 -5.20 -11.71 6.35
CA THR A 76 -3.86 -12.26 6.49
C THR A 76 -2.85 -11.15 6.24
N GLN A 77 -1.78 -11.09 7.04
CA GLN A 77 -0.73 -10.09 6.82
C GLN A 77 0.08 -10.29 5.53
N TYR A 78 -0.15 -11.42 4.84
CA TYR A 78 0.63 -11.87 3.67
C TYR A 78 -0.10 -11.69 2.33
N LYS A 79 -1.44 -11.74 2.32
CA LYS A 79 -2.23 -11.70 1.08
C LYS A 79 -3.17 -10.50 0.98
N LYS A 80 -3.20 -9.89 -0.20
CA LYS A 80 -4.10 -8.79 -0.57
C LYS A 80 -5.48 -9.30 -0.96
N ASP A 81 -6.52 -8.61 -0.50
CA ASP A 81 -7.92 -8.80 -0.87
C ASP A 81 -8.48 -7.47 -1.43
N ASP A 82 -8.70 -7.42 -2.75
CA ASP A 82 -9.21 -6.22 -3.45
C ASP A 82 -10.62 -5.84 -2.97
N SER A 83 -11.50 -6.81 -2.70
CA SER A 83 -12.85 -6.54 -2.20
C SER A 83 -12.80 -5.92 -0.79
N MET A 84 -11.92 -6.44 0.06
CA MET A 84 -11.67 -5.84 1.37
C MET A 84 -11.07 -4.45 1.24
N ALA A 85 -10.10 -4.25 0.34
CA ALA A 85 -9.50 -2.95 0.08
C ALA A 85 -10.55 -1.90 -0.29
N VAL A 86 -11.47 -2.21 -1.21
CA VAL A 86 -12.59 -1.30 -1.57
C VAL A 86 -13.41 -0.94 -0.32
N LYS A 87 -13.82 -1.94 0.47
CA LYS A 87 -14.63 -1.71 1.69
C LYS A 87 -13.91 -0.81 2.68
N MET A 88 -12.62 -1.04 2.92
CA MET A 88 -11.83 -0.29 3.90
C MET A 88 -11.53 1.13 3.43
N LEU A 89 -11.20 1.31 2.15
CA LEU A 89 -10.99 2.64 1.57
C LEU A 89 -12.28 3.47 1.57
N ILE A 90 -13.44 2.88 1.28
CA ILE A 90 -14.75 3.55 1.41
C ILE A 90 -14.99 3.99 2.87
N LYS A 91 -14.64 3.15 3.85
CA LYS A 91 -14.74 3.55 5.26
C LYS A 91 -13.80 4.70 5.59
N ALA A 92 -12.54 4.66 5.14
CA ALA A 92 -11.57 5.73 5.38
C ALA A 92 -12.09 7.08 4.89
N VAL A 93 -12.63 7.13 3.65
CA VAL A 93 -13.16 8.39 3.09
C VAL A 93 -14.46 8.87 3.73
N ARG A 94 -15.18 8.00 4.48
CA ARG A 94 -16.32 8.40 5.32
C ARG A 94 -15.85 9.08 6.60
N TYR A 95 -14.73 8.66 7.18
CA TYR A 95 -14.16 9.30 8.38
C TYR A 95 -13.49 10.64 8.03
N GLN A 96 -12.81 10.72 6.88
CA GLN A 96 -12.17 11.94 6.39
C GLN A 96 -12.25 11.97 4.87
N LYS A 97 -12.90 13.00 4.31
CA LYS A 97 -13.13 13.06 2.86
C LYS A 97 -11.86 13.39 2.09
N GLU A 98 -10.94 14.13 2.70
CA GLU A 98 -9.73 14.67 2.08
C GLU A 98 -8.56 13.66 2.19
N ILE A 99 -8.70 12.51 1.53
CA ILE A 99 -7.67 11.46 1.44
C ILE A 99 -7.42 11.13 -0.04
N PRO A 100 -6.61 11.92 -0.77
CA PRO A 100 -6.33 11.74 -2.20
C PRO A 100 -5.92 10.31 -2.54
N ILE A 101 -5.01 9.75 -1.74
CA ILE A 101 -4.49 8.41 -1.99
C ILE A 101 -5.54 7.29 -1.87
N ALA A 102 -6.56 7.47 -1.03
CA ALA A 102 -7.64 6.50 -0.90
C ALA A 102 -8.53 6.53 -2.15
N TYR A 103 -8.86 7.72 -2.65
CA TYR A 103 -9.60 7.86 -3.89
C TYR A 103 -8.83 7.36 -5.11
N TYR A 104 -7.52 7.62 -5.19
CA TYR A 104 -6.69 7.10 -6.27
C TYR A 104 -6.74 5.57 -6.34
N ARG A 105 -6.63 4.89 -5.18
CA ARG A 105 -6.72 3.43 -5.10
C ARG A 105 -8.12 2.89 -5.40
N LEU A 106 -9.17 3.58 -4.95
CA LEU A 106 -10.54 3.26 -5.33
C LEU A 106 -10.73 3.37 -6.84
N GLY A 107 -10.22 4.43 -7.45
CA GLY A 107 -10.24 4.64 -8.90
C GLY A 107 -9.55 3.51 -9.64
N PHE A 108 -8.35 3.11 -9.20
CA PHE A 108 -7.61 2.00 -9.79
C PHE A 108 -8.37 0.66 -9.67
N LEU A 109 -8.96 0.38 -8.51
CA LEU A 109 -9.75 -0.84 -8.29
C LEU A 109 -11.01 -0.88 -9.16
N SER A 110 -11.69 0.25 -9.36
CA SER A 110 -12.83 0.38 -10.29
C SER A 110 -12.40 0.25 -11.75
N TYR A 111 -11.25 0.85 -12.10
CA TYR A 111 -10.69 0.76 -13.45
C TYR A 111 -10.37 -0.68 -13.83
N LYS A 112 -9.74 -1.43 -12.91
CA LYS A 112 -9.48 -2.88 -13.07
C LYS A 112 -10.76 -3.69 -13.27
N GLN A 113 -11.87 -3.26 -12.68
CA GLN A 113 -13.19 -3.87 -12.85
C GLN A 113 -13.94 -3.39 -14.10
N LYS A 114 -13.33 -2.51 -14.91
CA LYS A 114 -13.92 -1.85 -16.08
C LYS A 114 -15.16 -0.98 -15.76
N ASP A 115 -15.30 -0.57 -14.51
CA ASP A 115 -16.29 0.42 -14.09
C ASP A 115 -15.69 1.82 -14.28
N TYR A 116 -15.67 2.26 -15.54
CA TYR A 116 -14.99 3.51 -15.93
C TYR A 116 -15.69 4.76 -15.38
N LEU A 117 -17.02 4.73 -15.18
CA LEU A 117 -17.75 5.84 -14.56
C LEU A 117 -17.32 6.03 -13.11
N LEU A 118 -17.26 4.94 -12.34
CA LEU A 118 -16.83 5.00 -10.96
C LEU A 118 -15.32 5.30 -10.84
N ALA A 119 -14.51 4.73 -11.74
CA ALA A 119 -13.08 5.03 -11.81
C ALA A 119 -12.82 6.52 -12.04
N LEU A 120 -13.46 7.11 -13.06
CA LEU A 120 -13.39 8.55 -13.36
C LEU A 120 -13.75 9.40 -12.14
N THR A 121 -14.88 9.06 -11.49
CA THR A 121 -15.36 9.78 -10.31
C THR A 121 -14.32 9.75 -9.18
N TYR A 122 -13.71 8.60 -8.93
CA TYR A 122 -12.70 8.48 -7.88
C TYR A 122 -11.39 9.15 -8.23
N PHE A 123 -10.89 9.03 -9.47
CA PHE A 123 -9.67 9.74 -9.85
C PHE A 123 -9.84 11.26 -9.81
N GLN A 124 -10.99 11.78 -10.24
CA GLN A 124 -11.28 13.21 -10.12
C GLN A 124 -11.23 13.65 -8.64
N LYS A 125 -11.87 12.90 -7.74
CA LYS A 125 -11.77 13.17 -6.30
C LYS A 125 -10.34 13.08 -5.78
N ALA A 126 -9.52 12.16 -6.28
CA ALA A 126 -8.13 12.06 -5.88
C ALA A 126 -7.36 13.35 -6.23
N VAL A 127 -7.54 13.85 -7.45
CA VAL A 127 -6.95 15.10 -7.94
C VAL A 127 -7.48 16.31 -7.18
N ASP A 128 -8.80 16.44 -7.03
CA ASP A 128 -9.44 17.59 -6.38
C ASP A 128 -9.02 17.73 -4.91
N ASN A 129 -8.85 16.60 -4.21
CA ASN A 129 -8.43 16.61 -2.81
C ASN A 129 -6.91 16.79 -2.64
N GLN A 130 -6.11 16.74 -3.72
CA GLN A 130 -4.65 16.87 -3.64
C GLN A 130 -4.23 18.23 -3.07
N THR A 131 -4.98 19.30 -3.35
CA THR A 131 -4.67 20.67 -2.91
C THR A 131 -5.23 21.00 -1.53
N THR A 132 -6.26 20.28 -1.08
CA THR A 132 -6.96 20.52 0.19
C THR A 132 -6.53 19.59 1.31
N CYS A 133 -5.87 18.47 0.98
CA CYS A 133 -5.38 17.52 1.97
C CYS A 133 -4.24 18.11 2.81
N THR A 134 -4.42 18.12 4.13
CA THR A 134 -3.43 18.65 5.09
C THR A 134 -2.40 17.60 5.53
N GLN A 135 -2.68 16.31 5.28
CA GLN A 135 -1.84 15.20 5.71
C GLN A 135 -0.95 14.72 4.56
N LYS A 136 0.35 15.00 4.66
CA LYS A 136 1.33 14.70 3.62
C LYS A 136 1.38 13.21 3.23
N ASP A 137 1.23 12.32 4.22
CA ASP A 137 1.20 10.87 4.02
C ASP A 137 0.08 10.39 3.09
N TYR A 138 -0.94 11.22 2.85
CA TYR A 138 -2.10 10.88 2.00
C TYR A 138 -2.10 11.60 0.64
N LEU A 139 -1.08 12.41 0.37
CA LEU A 139 -0.91 13.04 -0.93
C LEU A 139 -0.43 12.03 -1.98
N LEU A 140 -0.83 12.24 -3.22
CA LEU A 140 -0.26 11.53 -4.35
C LEU A 140 1.15 12.06 -4.65
N ASN A 141 2.05 11.17 -5.03
CA ASN A 141 3.30 11.58 -5.66
C ASN A 141 3.07 12.02 -7.13
N GLN A 142 4.07 12.63 -7.76
CA GLN A 142 3.94 13.16 -9.13
C GLN A 142 3.55 12.10 -10.16
N GLN A 143 4.09 10.88 -10.04
CA GLN A 143 3.77 9.78 -10.94
C GLN A 143 2.33 9.31 -10.78
N GLN A 144 1.85 9.19 -9.53
CA GLN A 144 0.47 8.82 -9.23
C GLN A 144 -0.50 9.90 -9.72
N LEU A 145 -0.15 11.17 -9.57
CA LEU A 145 -0.95 12.29 -10.07
C LEU A 145 -1.02 12.29 -11.61
N TYR A 146 0.11 12.11 -12.29
CA TYR A 146 0.15 11.94 -13.74
C TYR A 146 -0.71 10.75 -14.20
N ASN A 147 -0.55 9.60 -13.56
CA ASN A 147 -1.35 8.42 -13.86
C ASN A 147 -2.85 8.65 -13.60
N ALA A 148 -3.22 9.40 -12.56
CA ALA A 148 -4.62 9.74 -12.28
C ALA A 148 -5.25 10.51 -13.46
N TYR A 149 -4.55 11.48 -14.03
CA TYR A 149 -5.02 12.20 -15.21
C TYR A 149 -5.12 11.32 -16.47
N LEU A 150 -4.19 10.38 -16.66
CA LEU A 150 -4.31 9.39 -17.73
C LEU A 150 -5.54 8.51 -17.54
N TYR A 151 -5.77 7.99 -16.33
CA TYR A 151 -6.95 7.18 -16.06
C TYR A 151 -8.27 7.95 -16.18
N ILE A 152 -8.30 9.25 -15.83
CA ILE A 152 -9.47 10.11 -16.07
C ILE A 152 -9.77 10.18 -17.56
N THR A 153 -8.75 10.51 -18.37
CA THR A 153 -8.88 10.63 -19.82
C THR A 153 -9.36 9.32 -20.46
N ASN A 154 -8.71 8.20 -20.12
CA ASN A 154 -9.07 6.90 -20.65
C ASN A 154 -10.49 6.50 -20.22
N SER A 155 -10.86 6.72 -18.96
CA SER A 155 -12.21 6.41 -18.45
C SER A 155 -13.30 7.22 -19.16
N ALA A 156 -13.10 8.52 -19.35
CA ALA A 156 -14.05 9.39 -20.03
C ALA A 156 -14.30 8.93 -21.48
N LEU A 157 -13.24 8.52 -22.16
CA LEU A 157 -13.33 8.07 -23.55
C LEU A 157 -13.94 6.68 -23.67
N TYR A 158 -13.68 5.75 -22.75
CA TYR A 158 -14.40 4.48 -22.70
C TYR A 158 -15.91 4.70 -22.51
N MET A 159 -16.31 5.66 -21.67
CA MET A 159 -17.71 6.04 -21.52
C MET A 159 -18.29 6.64 -22.81
N ALA A 160 -17.54 7.51 -23.51
CA ALA A 160 -17.95 8.05 -24.81
C ALA A 160 -18.15 6.93 -25.86
N ASN A 161 -17.27 5.92 -25.85
CA ASN A 161 -17.42 4.75 -26.72
C ASN A 161 -18.66 3.91 -26.39
N GLN A 162 -18.97 3.75 -25.10
CA GLN A 162 -20.22 3.10 -24.68
C GLN A 162 -21.46 3.86 -25.17
N ALA A 163 -21.46 5.20 -25.07
CA ALA A 163 -22.55 6.02 -25.62
C ALA A 163 -22.69 5.82 -27.14
N ASN A 164 -21.58 5.73 -27.87
CA ASN A 164 -21.57 5.41 -29.31
C ASN A 164 -22.05 3.99 -29.65
N THR A 165 -21.92 3.05 -28.72
CA THR A 165 -22.47 1.70 -28.91
C THR A 165 -23.98 1.75 -28.76
N LEU A 166 -24.49 2.46 -27.74
CA LEU A 166 -25.92 2.61 -27.50
C LEU A 166 -26.65 3.34 -28.64
N ILE A 167 -26.04 4.36 -29.25
CA ILE A 167 -26.68 5.07 -30.38
C ILE A 167 -26.83 4.17 -31.62
N LYS A 168 -25.92 3.20 -31.82
CA LYS A 168 -26.04 2.20 -32.90
C LYS A 168 -27.19 1.20 -32.66
N GLU A 169 -27.64 1.05 -31.42
CA GLU A 169 -28.80 0.23 -31.04
C GLU A 169 -30.13 0.99 -31.21
N ILE A 170 -30.08 2.32 -31.38
CA ILE A 170 -31.27 3.13 -31.68
C ILE A 170 -31.61 2.91 -33.16
N GLU A 171 -32.84 2.46 -33.46
CA GLU A 171 -33.36 2.26 -34.83
C GLU A 171 -33.66 3.60 -35.55
N SER A 172 -32.70 4.53 -35.56
CA SER A 172 -32.79 5.82 -36.24
C SER A 172 -31.51 6.07 -37.04
N GLU A 173 -31.59 5.84 -38.34
CA GLU A 173 -30.48 6.04 -39.26
C GLU A 173 -29.98 7.51 -39.27
N GLU A 174 -30.88 8.47 -39.07
CA GLU A 174 -30.55 9.90 -39.00
C GLU A 174 -29.70 10.23 -37.76
N LEU A 175 -30.06 9.70 -36.59
CA LEU A 175 -29.29 9.90 -35.36
C LEU A 175 -27.93 9.21 -35.44
N ILE A 176 -27.87 8.01 -36.02
CA ILE A 176 -26.61 7.28 -36.24
C ILE A 176 -25.68 8.07 -37.16
N ALA A 177 -26.19 8.65 -38.25
CA ALA A 177 -25.40 9.42 -39.21
C ALA A 177 -24.83 10.72 -38.63
N GLN A 178 -25.53 11.34 -37.68
CA GLN A 178 -25.09 12.57 -37.01
C GLN A 178 -24.18 12.32 -35.80
N ALA A 179 -24.14 11.08 -35.29
CA ALA A 179 -23.34 10.73 -34.13
C ALA A 179 -21.83 10.85 -34.41
N PRO A 180 -21.04 11.43 -33.50
CA PRO A 180 -19.59 11.50 -33.66
C PRO A 180 -18.96 10.10 -33.65
N SER A 181 -18.14 9.76 -34.63
CA SER A 181 -17.44 8.47 -34.69
C SER A 181 -16.15 8.49 -33.86
N TYR A 182 -16.24 8.20 -32.56
CA TYR A 182 -15.08 8.25 -31.66
C TYR A 182 -13.99 7.23 -32.03
N GLU A 183 -14.34 6.06 -32.56
CA GLU A 183 -13.38 5.03 -33.00
C GLU A 183 -12.46 5.51 -34.14
N GLN A 184 -12.94 6.47 -34.95
CA GLN A 184 -12.18 7.07 -36.05
C GLN A 184 -11.43 8.35 -35.63
N SER A 185 -11.63 8.81 -34.40
CA SER A 185 -10.94 9.97 -33.87
C SER A 185 -9.50 9.65 -33.52
N ASN A 186 -8.58 10.58 -33.76
CA ASN A 186 -7.20 10.52 -33.27
C ASN A 186 -7.13 10.34 -31.74
N LEU A 187 -8.18 10.76 -31.02
CA LEU A 187 -8.29 10.56 -29.58
C LEU A 187 -8.32 9.07 -29.21
N PHE A 188 -8.94 8.21 -30.01
CA PHE A 188 -9.00 6.78 -29.74
C PHE A 188 -7.63 6.10 -29.91
N GLN A 189 -6.84 6.56 -30.88
CA GLN A 189 -5.46 6.10 -31.05
C GLN A 189 -4.58 6.48 -29.85
N LEU A 190 -4.73 7.71 -29.33
CA LEU A 190 -4.01 8.17 -28.14
C LEU A 190 -4.35 7.34 -26.89
N ILE A 191 -5.59 6.86 -26.74
CA ILE A 191 -5.95 5.96 -25.63
C ILE A 191 -5.22 4.64 -25.73
N ASN A 192 -5.21 4.01 -26.92
CA ASN A 192 -4.52 2.73 -27.08
C ASN A 192 -3.04 2.88 -26.75
N GLN A 193 -2.42 3.99 -27.15
CA GLN A 193 -1.06 4.34 -26.75
C GLN A 193 -0.93 4.54 -25.23
N ASN A 194 -1.88 5.22 -24.58
CA ASN A 194 -1.89 5.38 -23.13
C ASN A 194 -2.06 4.04 -22.40
N GLU A 195 -2.95 3.16 -22.87
CA GLU A 195 -3.17 1.83 -22.30
C GLU A 195 -1.92 0.95 -22.46
N GLU A 196 -1.31 0.96 -23.64
CA GLU A 196 -0.04 0.28 -23.89
C GLU A 196 1.06 0.84 -22.99
N PHE A 197 1.13 2.16 -22.83
CA PHE A 197 2.06 2.81 -21.91
C PHE A 197 1.81 2.37 -20.47
N LEU A 198 0.58 2.46 -19.97
CA LEU A 198 0.21 2.05 -18.60
C LEU A 198 0.51 0.57 -18.36
N ALA A 199 0.25 -0.30 -19.35
CA ALA A 199 0.52 -1.73 -19.26
C ALA A 199 2.01 -2.06 -19.30
N SER A 200 2.78 -1.37 -20.15
CA SER A 200 4.23 -1.55 -20.30
C SER A 200 5.05 -0.90 -19.18
N SER A 201 4.45 0.01 -18.42
CA SER A 201 5.08 0.71 -17.28
C SER A 201 4.41 0.43 -15.93
N ALA A 202 3.57 -0.62 -15.85
CA ALA A 202 2.78 -0.94 -14.66
C ALA A 202 3.60 -1.20 -13.39
N PHE A 203 4.88 -1.58 -13.54
CA PHE A 203 5.79 -1.87 -12.44
C PHE A 203 7.06 -1.03 -12.53
N THR A 204 7.68 -0.84 -11.37
CA THR A 204 9.00 -0.23 -11.21
C THR A 204 9.96 -1.29 -10.67
N VAL A 205 11.13 -1.37 -11.26
CA VAL A 205 12.27 -2.15 -10.78
C VAL A 205 13.33 -1.18 -10.29
N ILE A 206 13.77 -1.37 -9.05
CA ILE A 206 14.83 -0.59 -8.41
C ILE A 206 16.01 -1.53 -8.13
N THR A 207 17.17 -1.17 -8.62
CA THR A 207 18.45 -1.85 -8.37
C THR A 207 19.49 -0.80 -7.94
N PRO A 208 20.70 -1.21 -7.50
CA PRO A 208 21.78 -0.26 -7.24
C PRO A 208 22.13 0.64 -8.44
N GLU A 209 21.93 0.16 -9.67
CA GLU A 209 22.24 0.89 -10.91
C GLU A 209 21.17 1.93 -11.27
N GLY A 210 19.96 1.84 -10.69
CA GLY A 210 18.92 2.83 -10.90
C GLY A 210 17.50 2.27 -10.87
N LYS A 211 16.58 3.05 -11.44
CA LYS A 211 15.15 2.72 -11.50
C LYS A 211 14.72 2.62 -12.95
N ARG A 212 13.88 1.64 -13.27
CA ARG A 212 13.24 1.51 -14.59
C ARG A 212 11.82 1.02 -14.47
N HIS A 213 10.98 1.39 -15.42
CA HIS A 213 9.63 0.85 -15.54
C HIS A 213 9.62 -0.44 -16.37
N CYS A 214 8.66 -1.31 -16.10
CA CYS A 214 8.47 -2.53 -16.85
C CYS A 214 7.03 -3.05 -16.78
N SER A 215 6.73 -3.98 -17.67
CA SER A 215 5.42 -4.62 -17.74
C SER A 215 5.29 -5.73 -16.69
N HIS A 216 4.06 -6.20 -16.50
CA HIS A 216 3.80 -7.39 -15.69
C HIS A 216 4.52 -8.65 -16.24
N LYS A 217 4.64 -8.76 -17.57
CA LYS A 217 5.35 -9.87 -18.23
C LYS A 217 6.85 -9.81 -17.91
N ASP A 218 7.44 -8.62 -17.93
CA ASP A 218 8.85 -8.43 -17.61
C ASP A 218 9.14 -8.78 -16.14
N CYS A 219 8.24 -8.40 -15.22
CA CYS A 219 8.36 -8.80 -13.81
C CYS A 219 8.42 -10.32 -13.66
N LYS A 220 7.53 -11.06 -14.33
CA LYS A 220 7.53 -12.53 -14.30
C LYS A 220 8.83 -13.11 -14.85
N ASN A 221 9.38 -12.49 -15.90
CA ASN A 221 10.66 -12.91 -16.45
C ASN A 221 11.78 -12.66 -15.44
N ILE A 222 11.85 -11.49 -14.81
CA ILE A 222 12.89 -11.16 -13.82
C ILE A 222 12.89 -12.14 -12.63
N ILE A 223 11.70 -12.52 -12.15
CA ILE A 223 11.53 -13.41 -10.99
C ILE A 223 11.80 -14.88 -11.34
N LYS A 224 11.81 -15.24 -12.62
CA LYS A 224 12.06 -16.62 -13.06
C LYS A 224 13.48 -17.04 -12.68
N GLU A 225 13.60 -18.28 -12.20
CA GLU A 225 14.88 -18.86 -11.82
C GLU A 225 15.93 -18.72 -12.94
N GLY A 226 17.14 -18.33 -12.55
CA GLY A 226 18.27 -18.16 -13.46
C GLY A 226 18.33 -16.85 -14.24
N GLN A 227 17.31 -15.98 -14.16
CA GLN A 227 17.34 -14.69 -14.86
C GLN A 227 18.16 -13.63 -14.13
N LEU A 228 18.05 -13.57 -12.80
CA LEU A 228 18.94 -12.80 -11.94
C LEU A 228 19.59 -13.74 -10.91
N PRO A 229 20.65 -14.48 -11.29
CA PRO A 229 21.33 -15.37 -10.36
C PRO A 229 21.99 -14.58 -9.24
N ASN A 230 21.94 -15.12 -8.03
CA ASN A 230 22.52 -14.55 -6.81
C ASN A 230 22.02 -13.13 -6.49
N THR A 231 20.74 -12.85 -6.79
CA THR A 231 20.10 -11.58 -6.49
C THR A 231 18.91 -11.78 -5.56
N LEU A 232 18.80 -10.93 -4.53
CA LEU A 232 17.62 -10.84 -3.67
C LEU A 232 16.54 -10.03 -4.36
N ILE A 233 15.42 -10.67 -4.70
CA ILE A 233 14.30 -9.98 -5.34
C ILE A 233 13.19 -9.78 -4.31
N LEU A 234 12.95 -8.53 -3.93
CA LEU A 234 11.82 -8.14 -3.10
C LEU A 234 10.66 -7.71 -4.00
N TYR A 235 9.64 -8.54 -4.11
CA TYR A 235 8.51 -8.31 -5.01
C TYR A 235 7.22 -7.94 -4.26
N PHE A 236 6.74 -6.73 -4.49
CA PHE A 236 5.43 -6.23 -4.07
C PHE A 236 4.42 -6.46 -5.19
N SER A 237 3.80 -7.64 -5.18
CA SER A 237 2.83 -8.06 -6.20
C SER A 237 1.41 -7.55 -5.92
N ASP A 238 0.50 -7.84 -6.84
CA ASP A 238 -0.95 -7.63 -6.68
C ASP A 238 -1.54 -8.50 -5.55
N HIS A 239 -0.86 -9.59 -5.18
CA HIS A 239 -1.38 -10.57 -4.21
C HIS A 239 -0.70 -10.52 -2.85
N GLY A 240 0.44 -9.84 -2.72
CA GLY A 240 1.23 -9.85 -1.48
C GLY A 240 2.70 -9.53 -1.72
N GLN A 241 3.51 -9.68 -0.69
CA GLN A 241 4.94 -9.40 -0.68
C GLN A 241 5.74 -10.69 -0.59
N THR A 242 6.73 -10.83 -1.44
CA THR A 242 7.52 -12.07 -1.52
C THR A 242 8.98 -11.75 -1.71
N LEU A 243 9.82 -12.41 -0.92
CA LEU A 243 11.26 -12.44 -1.11
C LEU A 243 11.62 -13.63 -2.00
N PHE A 244 12.41 -13.41 -3.04
CA PHE A 244 13.00 -14.47 -3.85
C PHE A 244 14.52 -14.45 -3.77
N PHE A 245 15.11 -15.65 -3.83
CA PHE A 245 16.53 -15.85 -4.03
C PHE A 245 16.75 -17.19 -4.76
N ASN A 246 17.40 -17.15 -5.94
CA ASN A 246 17.72 -18.35 -6.74
C ASN A 246 16.54 -19.34 -6.88
N GLY A 247 15.37 -18.86 -7.30
CA GLY A 247 14.17 -19.67 -7.51
C GLY A 247 13.38 -20.01 -6.24
N LYS A 248 13.96 -19.84 -5.05
CA LYS A 248 13.26 -20.02 -3.77
C LYS A 248 12.50 -18.77 -3.41
N LYS A 249 11.37 -18.94 -2.71
CA LYS A 249 10.49 -17.83 -2.33
C LYS A 249 9.99 -17.98 -0.90
N GLU A 250 9.76 -16.84 -0.27
CA GLU A 250 9.20 -16.73 1.08
C GLU A 250 8.24 -15.53 1.14
N GLU A 251 7.04 -15.75 1.67
CA GLU A 251 6.07 -14.66 1.87
C GLU A 251 6.49 -13.78 3.05
N LEU A 252 6.29 -12.48 2.91
CA LEU A 252 6.60 -11.47 3.93
C LEU A 252 5.32 -10.79 4.39
N SER A 253 5.22 -10.45 5.67
CA SER A 253 4.24 -9.48 6.11
C SER A 253 4.55 -8.11 5.52
N ILE A 254 3.53 -7.25 5.41
CA ILE A 254 3.69 -5.87 4.95
C ILE A 254 4.82 -5.13 5.71
N ASN A 255 4.88 -5.27 7.04
CA ASN A 255 5.89 -4.59 7.86
C ASN A 255 7.30 -5.11 7.57
N HIS A 256 7.48 -6.42 7.45
CA HIS A 256 8.78 -7.01 7.11
C HIS A 256 9.24 -6.60 5.72
N ALA A 257 8.34 -6.56 4.74
CA ALA A 257 8.67 -6.11 3.38
C ALA A 257 9.06 -4.62 3.34
N GLU A 258 8.36 -3.77 4.08
CA GLU A 258 8.68 -2.33 4.20
C GLU A 258 10.05 -2.11 4.84
N MET A 259 10.32 -2.78 5.96
CA MET A 259 11.62 -2.70 6.62
C MET A 259 12.74 -3.19 5.70
N LEU A 260 12.52 -4.31 5.00
CA LEU A 260 13.51 -4.87 4.09
C LEU A 260 13.80 -3.92 2.91
N ARG A 261 12.76 -3.33 2.33
CA ARG A 261 12.90 -2.29 1.30
C ARG A 261 13.72 -1.11 1.83
N TYR A 262 13.43 -0.64 3.04
CA TYR A 262 14.16 0.46 3.67
C TYR A 262 15.66 0.13 3.84
N PHE A 263 15.96 -1.08 4.33
CA PHE A 263 17.35 -1.52 4.47
C PHE A 263 18.09 -1.49 3.13
N PHE A 264 17.49 -2.03 2.07
CA PHE A 264 18.10 -2.05 0.74
C PHE A 264 18.34 -0.65 0.15
N LEU A 265 17.43 0.29 0.38
CA LEU A 265 17.48 1.60 -0.27
C LEU A 265 18.29 2.65 0.50
N TYR A 266 18.29 2.60 1.84
CA TYR A 266 18.69 3.75 2.65
C TYR A 266 19.76 3.44 3.69
N THR A 267 20.23 2.19 3.79
CA THR A 267 21.22 1.82 4.81
C THR A 267 22.53 1.37 4.22
N SER A 268 23.59 1.63 4.98
CA SER A 268 24.96 1.20 4.73
C SER A 268 25.65 1.01 6.08
N GLU A 269 26.88 0.53 6.09
CA GLU A 269 27.64 0.43 7.35
C GLU A 269 27.80 1.79 8.05
N GLN A 270 27.93 2.86 7.27
CA GLN A 270 28.09 4.23 7.77
C GLN A 270 26.76 4.81 8.25
N THR A 271 25.65 4.37 7.66
CA THR A 271 24.29 4.85 7.95
C THR A 271 23.34 3.69 8.30
N PRO A 272 23.54 3.02 9.45
CA PRO A 272 22.65 1.95 9.87
C PRO A 272 21.32 2.51 10.40
N ALA A 273 20.22 1.84 10.07
CA ALA A 273 18.90 2.21 10.57
C ALA A 273 18.69 1.73 12.00
N THR A 274 18.14 2.61 12.81
CA THR A 274 17.72 2.38 14.19
C THR A 274 16.20 2.26 14.26
N LYS A 275 15.66 1.90 15.43
CA LYS A 275 14.21 1.85 15.66
C LYS A 275 13.49 3.16 15.29
N TYR A 276 14.16 4.30 15.45
CA TYR A 276 13.58 5.63 15.18
C TYR A 276 13.40 5.93 13.69
N ASP A 277 14.13 5.24 12.82
CA ASP A 277 14.00 5.37 11.37
C ASP A 277 12.69 4.78 10.83
N PHE A 278 12.05 3.90 11.61
CA PHE A 278 10.79 3.25 11.27
C PHE A 278 9.59 3.89 11.98
N GLY A 279 9.79 4.32 13.23
CA GLY A 279 8.80 5.04 14.03
C GLY A 279 7.44 4.32 14.12
N ARG A 280 6.38 5.13 14.29
CA ARG A 280 4.99 4.67 14.37
C ARG A 280 4.40 4.13 13.07
N SER A 281 5.13 4.24 11.95
CA SER A 281 4.67 3.68 10.67
C SER A 281 4.76 2.16 10.63
N ILE A 282 5.69 1.56 11.39
CA ILE A 282 5.91 0.12 11.46
C ILE A 282 5.61 -0.43 12.85
N PHE A 283 6.12 0.25 13.88
CA PHE A 283 6.01 -0.18 15.27
C PHE A 283 4.95 0.65 15.98
N ASP A 284 3.87 0.01 16.42
CA ASP A 284 2.95 0.66 17.33
C ASP A 284 3.60 0.71 18.72
N THR A 285 3.58 1.87 19.38
CA THR A 285 4.31 2.08 20.63
C THR A 285 3.34 2.10 21.80
N LYS A 286 3.59 1.27 22.82
CA LYS A 286 2.79 1.20 24.05
C LYS A 286 2.99 2.38 25.00
N ARG A 287 4.09 3.12 24.86
CA ARG A 287 4.47 4.17 25.82
C ARG A 287 3.94 5.53 25.40
N GLU A 288 3.51 6.32 26.38
CA GLU A 288 3.05 7.71 26.17
C GLU A 288 4.12 8.58 25.50
N ASP A 289 5.40 8.29 25.76
CA ASP A 289 6.55 8.97 25.14
C ASP A 289 6.81 8.59 23.67
N GLY A 290 6.13 7.55 23.17
CA GLY A 290 6.32 7.03 21.81
C GLY A 290 7.61 6.26 21.60
N GLU A 291 8.29 5.79 22.66
CA GLU A 291 9.53 5.03 22.51
C GLU A 291 9.27 3.56 22.13
N ILE A 292 9.90 3.11 21.06
CA ILE A 292 9.92 1.70 20.65
C ILE A 292 10.88 0.93 21.54
N GLU A 293 10.51 -0.25 22.03
CA GLU A 293 11.44 -1.07 22.81
C GLU A 293 12.56 -1.66 21.93
N ASN A 294 13.79 -1.60 22.43
CA ASN A 294 14.95 -2.14 21.70
C ASN A 294 14.78 -3.64 21.40
N ASN A 295 14.16 -4.38 22.30
CA ASN A 295 13.92 -5.81 22.14
C ASN A 295 12.99 -6.08 20.95
N THR A 296 11.87 -5.35 20.84
CA THR A 296 10.92 -5.46 19.71
C THR A 296 11.61 -5.24 18.36
N TYR A 297 12.40 -4.17 18.24
CA TYR A 297 13.14 -3.89 17.00
C TYR A 297 14.13 -5.00 16.66
N ILE A 298 14.92 -5.46 17.65
CA ILE A 298 15.91 -6.53 17.47
C ILE A 298 15.23 -7.84 17.06
N GLN A 299 14.14 -8.22 17.72
CA GLN A 299 13.39 -9.45 17.40
C GLN A 299 12.80 -9.39 15.99
N THR A 300 12.22 -8.26 15.61
CA THR A 300 11.65 -8.06 14.27
C THR A 300 12.72 -8.21 13.18
N VAL A 301 13.89 -7.58 13.35
CA VAL A 301 15.01 -7.79 12.40
C VAL A 301 15.53 -9.23 12.44
N GLY A 302 15.50 -9.88 13.61
CA GLY A 302 15.77 -11.32 13.74
C GLY A 302 14.83 -12.19 12.89
N ARG A 303 13.52 -11.91 12.90
CA ARG A 303 12.53 -12.60 12.06
C ARG A 303 12.80 -12.36 10.58
N ILE A 304 13.09 -11.12 10.17
CA ILE A 304 13.51 -10.79 8.79
C ILE A 304 14.74 -11.59 8.39
N ARG A 305 15.76 -11.68 9.26
CA ARG A 305 16.95 -12.50 9.02
C ARG A 305 16.61 -13.98 8.81
N GLY A 306 15.67 -14.51 9.60
CA GLY A 306 15.12 -15.86 9.43
C GLY A 306 14.52 -16.10 8.05
N LYS A 307 13.88 -15.09 7.43
CA LYS A 307 13.31 -15.20 6.08
C LYS A 307 14.38 -15.38 4.99
N PHE A 308 15.59 -14.83 5.15
CA PHE A 308 16.70 -15.12 4.25
C PHE A 308 17.15 -16.59 4.34
N ASN A 309 17.13 -17.17 5.54
CA ASN A 309 17.47 -18.58 5.71
C ASN A 309 16.45 -19.49 5.00
N SER A 310 15.15 -19.16 5.05
CA SER A 310 14.09 -19.89 4.36
C SER A 310 14.31 -19.95 2.84
N VAL A 311 14.82 -18.86 2.23
CA VAL A 311 15.18 -18.83 0.81
C VAL A 311 16.64 -19.20 0.53
N GLN A 312 17.37 -19.69 1.54
CA GLN A 312 18.73 -20.23 1.45
C GLN A 312 19.77 -19.22 0.94
N VAL A 313 19.72 -18.00 1.43
CA VAL A 313 20.81 -17.04 1.25
C VAL A 313 22.07 -17.58 1.96
N PRO A 314 23.23 -17.67 1.29
CA PRO A 314 24.40 -18.37 1.82
C PRO A 314 25.13 -17.62 2.94
N GLN A 315 24.87 -16.33 3.12
CA GLN A 315 25.57 -15.49 4.08
C GLN A 315 24.65 -14.40 4.66
N PRO A 316 24.97 -13.86 5.86
CA PRO A 316 24.22 -12.74 6.42
C PRO A 316 24.27 -11.52 5.51
N VAL A 317 23.09 -10.92 5.26
CA VAL A 317 22.94 -9.75 4.37
C VAL A 317 22.61 -8.46 5.13
N ILE A 318 21.85 -8.59 6.23
CA ILE A 318 21.57 -7.50 7.15
C ILE A 318 22.50 -7.64 8.35
N MET A 319 23.43 -6.71 8.51
CA MET A 319 24.41 -6.67 9.60
C MET A 319 23.97 -5.68 10.69
N ASN A 320 24.57 -5.76 11.88
CA ASN A 320 24.28 -4.85 12.98
C ASN A 320 25.54 -4.18 13.51
N LYS A 321 25.39 -2.96 13.98
CA LYS A 321 26.44 -2.15 14.60
C LYS A 321 25.84 -1.22 15.64
N ARG A 322 26.61 -0.82 16.64
CA ARG A 322 26.18 0.24 17.56
C ARG A 322 26.28 1.59 16.85
N HIS A 323 25.18 2.34 16.85
CA HIS A 323 25.10 3.65 16.23
C HIS A 323 24.35 4.60 17.17
N ARG A 324 25.00 5.69 17.58
CA ARG A 324 24.43 6.71 18.49
C ARG A 324 23.81 6.11 19.76
N GLY A 325 24.49 5.15 20.40
CA GLY A 325 24.00 4.49 21.61
C GLY A 325 22.85 3.50 21.40
N GLN A 326 22.45 3.25 20.16
CA GLN A 326 21.39 2.32 19.78
C GLN A 326 21.92 1.16 18.95
N THR A 327 21.15 0.07 18.89
CA THR A 327 21.42 -1.02 17.94
C THR A 327 20.91 -0.60 16.58
N GLY A 328 21.82 -0.48 15.62
CA GLY A 328 21.52 -0.17 14.22
C GLY A 328 21.72 -1.38 13.33
N TYR A 329 20.92 -1.48 12.26
CA TYR A 329 21.01 -2.53 11.25
C TYR A 329 21.20 -1.93 9.87
N TYR A 330 21.95 -2.61 9.02
CA TYR A 330 22.23 -2.16 7.67
C TYR A 330 22.38 -3.31 6.69
N TYR A 331 22.05 -3.04 5.44
CA TYR A 331 22.32 -3.93 4.32
C TYR A 331 23.81 -3.85 3.93
N ASN A 332 24.50 -4.99 3.92
CA ASN A 332 25.95 -5.06 3.72
C ASN A 332 26.41 -5.09 2.26
N GLN A 333 25.47 -5.06 1.30
CA GLN A 333 25.75 -5.00 -0.14
C GLN A 333 26.48 -6.22 -0.73
N THR A 334 26.62 -7.30 0.02
CA THR A 334 27.36 -8.48 -0.42
C THR A 334 26.62 -9.33 -1.46
N ILE A 335 25.29 -9.21 -1.53
CA ILE A 335 24.43 -9.91 -2.48
C ILE A 335 23.50 -8.88 -3.11
N PRO A 336 23.54 -8.63 -4.43
CA PRO A 336 22.75 -7.58 -5.07
C PRO A 336 21.25 -7.75 -4.83
N PHE A 337 20.51 -6.65 -4.92
CA PHE A 337 19.06 -6.65 -4.77
C PHE A 337 18.35 -6.12 -6.02
N ALA A 338 17.09 -6.55 -6.17
CA ALA A 338 16.11 -5.92 -7.03
C ALA A 338 14.79 -5.76 -6.26
N ILE A 339 14.27 -4.54 -6.19
CA ILE A 339 12.95 -4.27 -5.61
C ILE A 339 11.98 -4.06 -6.75
N ILE A 340 10.92 -4.85 -6.82
CA ILE A 340 9.91 -4.78 -7.86
C ILE A 340 8.59 -4.42 -7.21
N HIS A 341 7.92 -3.37 -7.67
CA HIS A 341 6.61 -2.97 -7.14
C HIS A 341 5.73 -2.33 -8.20
N ARG A 342 4.42 -2.35 -8.00
CA ARG A 342 3.52 -1.61 -8.89
C ARG A 342 3.76 -0.10 -8.78
N ILE A 343 3.56 0.61 -9.87
CA ILE A 343 3.69 2.08 -9.91
C ILE A 343 2.68 2.79 -8.99
N ASP A 344 1.52 2.17 -8.75
CA ASP A 344 0.47 2.63 -7.83
C ASP A 344 0.69 2.20 -6.37
N SER A 345 1.79 1.50 -6.06
CA SER A 345 2.12 1.12 -4.68
C SER A 345 2.43 2.34 -3.83
N ILE A 346 2.09 2.24 -2.54
CA ILE A 346 2.47 3.22 -1.51
C ILE A 346 3.32 2.46 -0.51
N PHE A 347 4.37 3.11 -0.03
CA PHE A 347 5.23 2.55 0.99
C PHE A 347 5.10 3.33 2.29
N LEU A 348 5.12 2.61 3.41
CA LEU A 348 4.94 3.16 4.76
C LEU A 348 6.11 4.05 5.21
N LEU A 349 7.26 3.88 4.56
CA LEU A 349 8.53 4.49 4.94
C LEU A 349 9.12 5.37 3.83
N ASP A 350 8.30 5.80 2.87
CA ASP A 350 8.73 6.82 1.91
C ASP A 350 8.95 8.15 2.63
N ARG A 351 10.11 8.78 2.38
CA ARG A 351 10.56 10.01 3.02
C ARG A 351 10.09 11.26 2.27
#